data_AF-A0A1D2S3K1-F1
#
_entry.id   AF-A0A1D2S3K1-F1
#
_cell.length_a   1.000
_cell.length_b   1.000
_cell.length_c   1.000
_cell.angle_alpha   90.00
_cell.angle_beta   90.00
_cell.angle_gamma   90.00
#
_symmetry.space_group_name_H-M   'P 1'
#
loop_
_entity.id
_entity.type
_entity.pdbx_description
1 polymer ?
#
loop_
_entity_poly.entity_id
_entity_poly.type
_entity_poly.pdbx_seq_one_letter_code
_entity_poly.pdbx_strand_id
1 'polypeptide(L)'
;MMTRFARHIDALDWPEISGQLDMEGHAVLTGLFTADVAGDLMRRAEDGSVSQRTDLFSAEPGGGDPLFFGPALPEPLEDLRQALYP
;
A
#
# COMPACT_ATOMS: atom_id res chain seq x y z
N MET A 1 12.39 -16.58 -6.77
CA MET A 1 13.18 -15.34 -6.86
C MET A 1 12.61 -14.38 -5.83
N MET A 2 13.40 -13.87 -4.88
CA MET A 2 12.88 -12.95 -3.87
C MET A 2 12.50 -11.61 -4.52
N THR A 3 11.31 -11.11 -4.21
CA THR A 3 10.81 -9.84 -4.70
C THR A 3 11.64 -8.68 -4.10
N ARG A 4 11.59 -7.49 -4.71
CA ARG A 4 12.26 -6.31 -4.16
C ARG A 4 11.76 -6.01 -2.74
N PHE A 5 10.47 -6.24 -2.48
CA PHE A 5 9.87 -6.02 -1.18
C PHE A 5 10.37 -7.00 -0.14
N ALA A 6 10.47 -8.29 -0.43
CA ALA A 6 10.99 -9.28 0.53
C ALA A 6 12.34 -8.85 1.13
N ARG A 7 13.30 -8.43 0.29
CA ARG A 7 14.61 -7.96 0.76
C ARG A 7 14.56 -6.67 1.58
N HIS A 8 13.63 -5.77 1.26
CA HIS A 8 13.50 -4.51 1.99
C HIS A 8 12.83 -4.74 3.35
N ILE A 9 11.80 -5.57 3.39
CA ILE A 9 11.08 -6.00 4.60
C ILE A 9 12.01 -6.75 5.56
N ASP A 10 12.85 -7.65 5.06
CA ASP A 10 13.87 -8.36 5.86
C ASP A 10 14.91 -7.43 6.50
N ALA A 11 15.14 -6.25 5.90
CA ALA A 11 16.14 -5.29 6.37
C ALA A 11 15.58 -4.24 7.34
N LEU A 12 14.28 -4.27 7.66
CA LEU A 12 13.66 -3.35 8.59
C LEU A 12 14.12 -3.60 10.04
N ASP A 13 14.14 -2.55 10.85
CA ASP A 13 14.37 -2.65 12.29
C ASP A 13 13.12 -3.20 12.99
N TRP A 14 12.96 -4.52 12.93
CA TRP A 14 11.83 -5.21 13.55
C TRP A 14 11.73 -5.00 15.06
N PRO A 15 12.82 -4.95 15.84
CA PRO A 15 12.76 -4.54 17.23
C PRO A 15 12.09 -3.18 17.44
N GLU A 16 12.50 -2.14 16.71
CA GLU A 16 11.89 -0.82 16.83
C GLU A 16 10.41 -0.82 16.41
N ILE A 17 10.10 -1.45 15.26
CA ILE A 17 8.73 -1.55 14.74
C ILE A 17 7.82 -2.29 15.74
N SER A 18 8.29 -3.38 16.34
CA SER A 18 7.53 -4.13 17.34
C SER A 18 7.28 -3.30 18.59
N GLY A 19 8.27 -2.51 19.03
CA GLY A 19 8.10 -1.59 20.16
C GLY A 19 7.04 -0.51 19.89
N GLN A 20 7.00 0.06 18.68
CA GLN A 20 5.96 1.00 18.28
C GLN A 20 4.58 0.34 18.28
N LEU A 21 4.45 -0.88 17.71
CA LEU A 21 3.20 -1.63 17.71
C LEU A 21 2.68 -1.87 19.14
N ASP A 22 3.56 -2.25 20.07
CA ASP A 22 3.19 -2.50 21.46
C ASP A 22 2.75 -1.22 22.20
N MET A 23 3.41 -0.09 21.93
CA MET A 23 3.13 1.18 22.61
C MET A 23 1.96 1.95 22.01
N GLU A 24 1.86 1.97 20.69
CA GLU A 24 0.97 2.86 19.93
C GLU A 24 -0.16 2.11 19.21
N GLY A 25 -0.13 0.78 19.18
CA GLY A 25 -1.06 -0.05 18.43
C GLY A 25 -0.87 0.02 16.91
N HIS A 26 0.16 0.71 16.42
CA HIS A 26 0.53 0.84 15.02
C HIS A 26 2.02 1.16 14.87
N ALA A 27 2.57 1.00 13.66
CA ALA A 27 3.92 1.42 13.31
C ALA A 27 3.95 1.97 11.89
N VAL A 28 4.82 2.95 11.63
CA VAL A 28 4.95 3.59 10.32
C VAL A 28 6.22 3.11 9.62
N LEU A 29 6.04 2.39 8.52
CA LEU A 29 7.15 1.92 7.68
C LEU A 29 7.49 2.97 6.62
N THR A 30 8.51 3.78 6.90
CA THR A 30 8.95 4.84 5.98
C THR A 30 9.72 4.26 4.79
N GLY A 31 9.57 4.86 3.60
CA GLY A 31 10.39 4.52 2.44
C GLY A 31 10.04 3.24 1.69
N LEU A 32 8.92 2.57 2.03
CA LEU A 32 8.47 1.37 1.31
C LEU A 32 8.27 1.62 -0.19
N PHE A 33 7.63 2.73 -0.54
CA PHE A 33 7.39 3.12 -1.93
C PHE A 33 8.23 4.33 -2.32
N THR A 34 8.84 4.27 -3.51
CA THR A 34 9.37 5.47 -4.17
C THR A 34 8.22 6.22 -4.84
N ALA A 35 8.42 7.51 -5.10
CA ALA A 35 7.42 8.34 -5.78
C ALA A 35 6.99 7.74 -7.14
N ASP A 36 7.92 7.17 -7.90
CA ASP A 36 7.63 6.52 -9.18
C ASP A 36 6.69 5.32 -9.02
N VAL A 37 6.95 4.46 -8.02
CA VAL A 37 6.10 3.28 -7.76
C VAL A 37 4.70 3.71 -7.31
N ALA A 38 4.60 4.76 -6.48
CA ALA A 38 3.32 5.31 -6.07
C ALA A 38 2.54 5.89 -7.27
N GLY A 39 3.21 6.61 -8.18
CA GLY A 39 2.60 7.16 -9.38
C GLY A 39 2.11 6.07 -10.35
N ASP A 40 2.89 5.00 -10.53
CA ASP A 40 2.49 3.86 -11.36
C ASP A 40 1.29 3.10 -10.77
N LEU A 41 1.22 2.97 -9.45
CA LEU A 41 0.06 2.38 -8.77
C LEU A 41 -1.21 3.21 -8.98
N MET A 42 -1.10 4.54 -8.88
CA MET A 42 -2.23 5.44 -9.14
C MET A 42 -2.75 5.29 -10.57
N ARG A 43 -1.84 5.25 -11.56
CA ARG A 43 -2.23 5.05 -12.97
C ARG A 43 -2.98 3.73 -13.19
N ARG A 44 -2.48 2.63 -12.61
CA ARG A 44 -3.15 1.32 -12.68
C ARG A 44 -4.52 1.31 -12.01
N ALA A 45 -4.68 2.11 -10.94
CA ALA A 45 -5.95 2.24 -10.25
C ALA A 45 -6.99 2.97 -11.14
N GLU A 46 -6.56 3.97 -11.91
CA GLU A 46 -7.41 4.69 -12.86
C GLU A 46 -7.78 3.85 -14.09
N ASP A 47 -6.86 3.00 -14.56
CA ASP A 47 -7.02 2.16 -15.77
C ASP A 47 -7.97 0.95 -15.58
N GLY A 48 -8.68 0.85 -14.45
CA GLY A 48 -9.72 -0.16 -14.22
C GLY A 48 -9.28 -1.40 -13.42
N SER A 49 -8.10 -1.36 -12.79
CA SER A 49 -7.70 -2.38 -11.80
C SER A 49 -8.43 -2.22 -10.46
N VAL A 50 -9.13 -1.10 -10.27
CA VAL A 50 -9.97 -0.82 -9.10
C VAL A 50 -11.26 -1.61 -9.22
N SER A 51 -11.54 -2.45 -8.24
CA SER A 51 -12.78 -3.24 -8.24
C SER A 51 -13.99 -2.43 -7.83
N GLN A 52 -13.80 -1.37 -7.03
CA GLN A 52 -14.88 -0.48 -6.60
C GLN A 52 -14.38 0.95 -6.43
N ARG A 53 -15.04 1.89 -7.10
CA ARG A 53 -14.96 3.33 -6.82
C ARG A 53 -16.27 3.71 -6.13
N THR A 54 -16.17 4.21 -4.91
CA THR A 54 -17.33 4.76 -4.21
C THR A 54 -17.28 6.26 -4.44
N ASP A 55 -18.27 6.80 -5.12
CA ASP A 55 -18.49 8.24 -5.21
C ASP A 55 -18.89 8.71 -3.81
N LEU A 56 -17.93 9.25 -3.06
CA LEU A 56 -18.16 9.61 -1.66
C LEU A 56 -18.77 11.00 -1.52
N PHE A 57 -18.83 11.80 -2.59
CA PHE A 57 -19.31 13.17 -2.49
C PHE A 57 -20.12 13.58 -3.71
N SER A 58 -21.43 13.66 -3.49
CA SER A 58 -22.29 14.54 -4.26
C SER A 58 -21.71 15.96 -4.23
N ALA A 59 -20.99 16.35 -5.28
CA ALA A 59 -20.78 17.73 -5.75
C ALA A 59 -20.20 18.78 -4.77
N GLU A 60 -19.36 18.43 -3.78
CA GLU A 60 -18.62 19.43 -3.00
C GLU A 60 -17.10 19.44 -3.33
N PRO A 61 -16.50 20.61 -3.63
CA PRO A 61 -15.05 20.71 -3.86
C PRO A 61 -14.25 20.28 -2.63
N GLY A 62 -13.34 19.33 -2.80
CA GLY A 62 -12.46 18.83 -1.74
C GLY A 62 -12.77 17.42 -1.25
N GLY A 63 -13.89 16.81 -1.68
CA GLY A 63 -14.16 15.38 -1.48
C GLY A 63 -13.50 14.55 -2.57
N GLY A 64 -12.35 13.93 -2.28
CA GLY A 64 -11.76 12.93 -3.18
C GLY A 64 -12.51 11.60 -3.09
N ASP A 65 -12.66 10.90 -4.22
CA ASP A 65 -13.24 9.57 -4.24
C ASP A 65 -12.24 8.51 -3.80
N PRO A 66 -12.55 7.67 -2.80
CA PRO A 66 -11.69 6.54 -2.45
C PRO A 66 -11.72 5.49 -3.56
N LEU A 67 -10.53 4.98 -3.88
CA LEU A 67 -10.33 3.86 -4.78
C LEU A 67 -10.06 2.60 -3.96
N PHE A 68 -10.85 1.54 -4.20
CA PHE A 68 -10.65 0.25 -3.56
C PHE A 68 -10.11 -0.78 -4.56
N PHE A 69 -8.93 -1.29 -4.28
CA PHE A 69 -8.42 -2.46 -5.00
C PHE A 69 -9.26 -3.69 -4.66
N GLY A 70 -9.43 -4.55 -5.67
CA GLY A 70 -10.10 -5.83 -5.49
C GLY A 70 -9.29 -6.86 -4.73
N PRO A 71 -9.82 -8.09 -4.63
CA PRO A 71 -9.09 -9.21 -4.04
C PRO A 71 -7.81 -9.56 -4.81
N ALA A 72 -7.74 -9.24 -6.10
CA ALA A 72 -6.52 -9.31 -6.89
C ALA A 72 -5.81 -7.96 -6.83
N LEU A 73 -4.80 -7.84 -5.97
CA LEU A 73 -3.98 -6.64 -5.88
C LEU A 73 -3.08 -6.52 -7.13
N PRO A 74 -2.92 -5.32 -7.70
CA PRO A 74 -1.97 -5.13 -8.78
C PRO A 74 -0.54 -5.21 -8.24
N GLU A 75 0.40 -5.59 -9.10
CA GLU A 75 1.81 -5.36 -8.79
C GLU A 75 2.06 -3.85 -8.55
N PRO A 76 2.90 -3.45 -7.58
CA PRO A 76 3.67 -4.33 -6.70
C PRO A 76 3.05 -4.50 -5.29
N LEU A 77 1.75 -4.22 -5.13
CA LEU A 77 1.03 -4.39 -3.86
C LEU A 77 0.88 -5.87 -3.49
N GLU A 78 0.70 -6.75 -4.47
CA GLU A 78 0.64 -8.19 -4.24
C GLU A 78 2.00 -8.74 -3.75
N ASP A 79 3.10 -8.35 -4.39
CA ASP A 79 4.47 -8.63 -3.92
C ASP A 79 4.72 -8.13 -2.49
N LEU A 80 4.22 -6.93 -2.15
CA LEU A 80 4.33 -6.37 -0.80
C LEU A 80 3.50 -7.18 0.22
N ARG A 81 2.27 -7.56 -0.15
CA ARG A 81 1.39 -8.37 0.70
C ARG A 81 2.05 -9.70 1.06
N GLN A 82 2.64 -10.39 0.09
CA GLN A 82 3.34 -11.66 0.30
C GLN A 82 4.62 -11.48 1.12
N ALA A 83 5.32 -10.33 1.00
CA ALA A 83 6.50 -10.06 1.82
C ALA A 83 6.14 -9.81 3.30
N LEU A 84 5.02 -9.15 3.58
CA LEU A 84 4.54 -8.86 4.94
C LEU A 84 3.83 -10.07 5.59
N TYR A 85 3.11 -10.85 4.77
CA TYR A 85 2.32 -12.00 5.18
C TYR A 85 2.62 -13.20 4.27
N PRO A 86 3.79 -13.85 4.45
CA PRO A 86 4.18 -15.01 3.65
C PRO A 86 3.27 -16.23 3.86
#